data_AF-A0A6P0MTN2-F1
#
_entry.id   AF-A0A6P0MTN2-F1
#
_cell.length_a   1.000
_cell.length_b   1.000
_cell.length_c   1.000
_cell.angle_alpha   90.00
_cell.angle_beta   90.00
_cell.angle_gamma   90.00
#
_symmetry.space_group_name_H-M   'P 1'
#
loop_
_entity.id
_entity.type
_entity.pdbx_description
1 polymer ?
#
loop_
_entity_poly.entity_id
_entity_poly.type
_entity_poly.pdbx_seq_one_letter_code
_entity_poly.pdbx_strand_id
1 'polypeptide(L)'
;MKHLDLTHATDSLAAYIKKLEEDQLVVMQHGKPIAVLISVTEDELEDISLSKNPEFLAILEKSRTSLQHKGGVSLEQVKQGLGLA
;
A
#
# COMPACT_ATOMS: atom_id res chain seq x y z
N MET A 1 -5.63 7.60 14.18
CA MET A 1 -6.16 6.27 13.83
C MET A 1 -7.36 5.96 14.70
N LYS A 2 -8.55 5.93 14.11
CA LYS A 2 -9.83 5.65 14.80
C LYS A 2 -10.17 4.17 14.67
N HIS A 3 -10.91 3.62 15.62
CA HIS A 3 -11.34 2.21 15.59
C HIS A 3 -12.87 2.13 15.58
N LEU A 4 -13.43 1.24 14.77
CA LEU A 4 -14.85 0.91 14.71
C LEU A 4 -15.00 -0.59 14.88
N ASP A 5 -15.72 -1.03 15.91
CA ASP A 5 -16.17 -2.43 15.95
C ASP A 5 -17.37 -2.58 15.02
N LEU A 6 -17.29 -3.55 14.10
CA LEU A 6 -18.32 -3.84 13.11
C LEU A 6 -19.65 -4.17 13.79
N THR A 7 -19.65 -4.71 15.02
CA THR A 7 -20.88 -4.98 15.77
C THR A 7 -21.60 -3.70 16.21
N HIS A 8 -20.90 -2.57 16.27
CA HIS A 8 -21.44 -1.25 16.62
C HIS A 8 -21.57 -0.33 15.40
N ALA A 9 -21.30 -0.84 14.19
CA ALA A 9 -21.39 -0.06 12.96
C ALA A 9 -22.85 0.06 12.51
N THR A 10 -23.48 1.19 12.83
CA THR A 10 -24.90 1.45 12.52
C THR A 10 -25.10 2.40 11.34
N ASP A 11 -24.08 3.15 10.96
CA ASP A 11 -24.17 4.13 9.86
C ASP A 11 -23.87 3.47 8.50
N SER A 12 -24.20 4.17 7.40
CA SER A 12 -23.82 3.74 6.06
C SER A 12 -22.32 3.95 5.81
N LEU A 13 -21.75 3.18 4.88
CA LEU A 13 -20.36 3.35 4.43
C LEU A 13 -20.07 4.79 4.00
N ALA A 14 -20.99 5.43 3.26
CA ALA A 14 -20.85 6.82 2.83
C ALA A 14 -20.76 7.81 3.99
N ALA A 15 -21.47 7.56 5.11
CA ALA A 15 -21.38 8.38 6.30
C ALA A 15 -20.03 8.20 7.01
N TYR A 16 -19.50 6.98 7.07
CA TYR A 16 -18.15 6.74 7.59
C TYR A 16 -17.06 7.40 6.75
N ILE A 17 -17.18 7.35 5.42
CA ILE A 17 -16.25 8.03 4.50
C ILE A 17 -16.27 9.55 4.72
N LYS A 18 -17.45 10.16 4.85
CA LYS A 18 -17.55 11.61 5.11
C LYS A 18 -16.94 12.03 6.44
N LYS A 19 -16.96 11.16 7.45
CA LYS A 19 -16.35 11.38 8.77
C LYS A 19 -14.84 11.10 8.80
N LEU A 20 -14.29 10.57 7.70
CA LEU A 20 -12.92 10.07 7.63
C LEU A 20 -11.91 11.21 7.52
N GLU A 21 -12.27 12.36 6.93
CA GLU A 21 -11.37 13.51 6.67
C GLU A 21 -9.96 13.05 6.25
N GLU A 22 -8.92 13.30 7.06
CA GLU A 22 -7.54 12.84 6.83
C GLU A 22 -7.12 11.65 7.73
N ASP A 23 -8.03 11.14 8.55
CA ASP A 23 -7.77 10.02 9.46
C ASP A 23 -7.94 8.66 8.78
N GLN A 24 -7.28 7.64 9.32
CA GLN A 24 -7.55 6.23 8.98
C GLN A 24 -8.51 5.61 10.00
N LEU A 25 -9.45 4.79 9.53
CA LEU A 25 -10.38 4.02 10.37
C LEU A 25 -10.09 2.53 10.29
N VAL A 26 -9.75 1.92 11.42
CA VAL A 26 -9.60 0.48 11.58
C VAL A 26 -10.95 -0.14 11.87
N VAL A 27 -11.34 -1.08 11.04
CA VAL A 27 -12.53 -1.90 11.26
C VAL A 27 -12.13 -3.14 12.03
N MET A 28 -12.74 -3.32 13.18
CA MET A 28 -12.54 -4.43 14.11
C MET A 28 -13.74 -5.36 14.07
N GLN A 29 -13.54 -6.64 14.35
CA GLN A 29 -14.60 -7.60 14.63
C GLN A 29 -14.20 -8.39 15.88
N HIS A 30 -14.99 -8.27 16.95
CA HIS A 30 -14.70 -8.89 18.25
C HIS A 30 -13.27 -8.55 18.75
N GLY A 31 -12.87 -7.27 18.63
CA GLY A 31 -11.56 -6.81 19.06
C GLY A 31 -10.38 -7.22 18.15
N LYS A 32 -10.61 -7.82 16.97
CA LYS A 32 -9.56 -8.12 15.98
C LYS A 32 -9.66 -7.21 14.75
N PRO A 33 -8.57 -6.62 14.25
CA PRO A 33 -8.60 -5.83 13.03
C PRO A 33 -8.86 -6.71 11.82
N ILE A 34 -9.83 -6.33 10.98
CA ILE A 34 -10.23 -7.09 9.79
C ILE A 34 -10.15 -6.27 8.51
N ALA A 35 -10.24 -4.95 8.60
CA ALA A 35 -10.11 -4.05 7.47
C ALA A 35 -9.63 -2.66 7.92
N VAL A 36 -9.22 -1.86 6.97
CA VAL A 36 -8.94 -0.45 7.16
C VAL A 36 -9.69 0.33 6.09
N LEU A 37 -10.30 1.44 6.48
CA LEU A 37 -10.83 2.44 5.59
C LEU A 37 -9.88 3.64 5.64
N ILE A 38 -9.30 3.98 4.50
CA ILE A 38 -8.40 5.11 4.31
C ILE A 38 -8.98 6.03 3.24
N SER A 39 -8.79 7.34 3.41
CA SER A 39 -8.96 8.29 2.33
C SER A 39 -7.80 8.09 1.35
N VAL A 40 -8.09 8.14 0.06
CA VAL A 40 -7.11 7.88 -0.99
C VAL A 40 -7.27 8.91 -2.10
N THR A 41 -6.16 9.47 -2.54
CA THR A 41 -6.08 10.26 -3.77
C THR A 41 -5.83 9.34 -4.96
N GLU A 42 -6.04 9.85 -6.18
CA GLU A 42 -5.84 9.07 -7.41
C GLU A 42 -4.38 8.61 -7.54
N ASP A 43 -3.42 9.45 -7.12
CA ASP A 43 -1.99 9.15 -7.13
C ASP A 43 -1.60 8.04 -6.13
N GLU A 44 -2.37 7.82 -5.07
CA GLU A 44 -2.11 6.80 -4.04
C GLU A 44 -2.73 5.44 -4.37
N LEU A 45 -3.61 5.36 -5.38
CA LEU A 45 -4.29 4.11 -5.73
C LEU A 45 -3.30 3.02 -6.18
N GLU A 46 -2.26 3.42 -6.92
CA GLU A 46 -1.22 2.49 -7.37
C GLU A 46 -0.48 1.88 -6.17
N ASP A 47 -0.02 2.70 -5.24
CA ASP A 47 0.71 2.26 -4.04
C ASP A 47 -0.10 1.25 -3.22
N ILE A 48 -1.39 1.51 -3.02
CA ILE A 48 -2.27 0.63 -2.25
C ILE A 48 -2.45 -0.71 -2.97
N SER A 49 -2.69 -0.67 -4.28
CA SER A 49 -2.84 -1.87 -5.10
C SER A 49 -1.58 -2.74 -5.07
N LEU A 50 -0.41 -2.12 -5.24
CA LEU A 50 0.88 -2.80 -5.24
C LEU A 50 1.26 -3.35 -3.85
N SER A 51 0.92 -2.66 -2.77
CA SER A 51 1.25 -3.06 -1.39
C SER A 51 0.70 -4.44 -0.97
N LYS A 52 -0.35 -4.92 -1.67
CA LYS A 52 -0.98 -6.23 -1.42
C LYS A 52 -0.90 -7.18 -2.61
N ASN A 53 -0.29 -6.76 -3.72
CA ASN A 53 -0.14 -7.62 -4.89
C ASN A 53 0.99 -8.66 -4.65
N PRO A 54 0.66 -9.97 -4.55
CA PRO A 54 1.65 -10.99 -4.20
C PRO A 54 2.74 -11.16 -5.27
N GLU A 55 2.40 -10.97 -6.55
CA GLU A 55 3.35 -11.08 -7.66
C GLU A 55 4.36 -9.93 -7.63
N PHE A 56 3.87 -8.70 -7.41
CA PHE A 56 4.72 -7.52 -7.27
C PHE A 56 5.66 -7.65 -6.07
N LEU A 57 5.14 -8.09 -4.92
CA LEU A 57 5.95 -8.34 -3.73
C LEU A 57 7.02 -9.41 -3.99
N ALA A 58 6.71 -10.47 -4.72
CA ALA A 58 7.69 -11.50 -5.09
C ALA A 58 8.81 -10.95 -5.99
N ILE A 59 8.46 -10.07 -6.95
CA ILE A 59 9.44 -9.38 -7.80
C ILE A 59 10.35 -8.48 -6.97
N LEU A 60 9.78 -7.69 -6.05
CA LEU A 60 10.53 -6.83 -5.13
C LEU A 60 11.51 -7.62 -4.28
N GLU A 61 11.07 -8.73 -3.66
CA GLU A 61 11.93 -9.56 -2.81
C GLU A 61 13.07 -10.20 -3.60
N LYS A 62 12.79 -10.70 -4.81
CA LYS A 62 13.82 -11.21 -5.71
C LYS A 62 14.84 -10.13 -6.08
N SER A 63 14.37 -8.93 -6.40
CA SER A 63 15.22 -7.79 -6.76
C SER A 63 16.12 -7.36 -5.60
N ARG A 64 15.55 -7.19 -4.41
CA ARG A 64 16.28 -6.86 -3.17
C ARG A 64 17.33 -7.90 -2.84
N THR A 65 16.98 -9.18 -2.94
CA THR A 65 17.93 -10.28 -2.73
C THR A 65 19.08 -10.21 -3.74
N SER A 66 18.79 -10.02 -5.02
CA SER A 66 19.82 -9.87 -6.05
C SER A 66 20.71 -8.66 -5.80
N LEU A 67 20.15 -7.52 -5.38
CA LEU A 67 20.89 -6.30 -5.07
C LEU A 67 21.86 -6.51 -3.91
N GLN A 68 21.41 -7.19 -2.84
CA GLN A 68 22.26 -7.50 -1.68
C GLN A 68 23.44 -8.42 -2.05
N HIS A 69 23.22 -9.41 -2.93
CA HIS A 69 24.23 -10.41 -3.26
C HIS A 69 25.18 -9.97 -4.38
N LYS A 70 24.66 -9.26 -5.39
CA LYS A 70 25.40 -8.92 -6.62
C LYS A 70 25.77 -7.43 -6.71
N GLY A 71 25.23 -6.59 -5.84
CA GLY A 71 25.32 -5.14 -5.95
C GLY A 71 24.36 -4.57 -7.01
N GLY A 72 24.33 -3.24 -7.09
CA GLY A 72 23.55 -2.50 -8.09
C GLY A 72 24.39 -2.07 -9.29
N VAL A 73 23.74 -1.48 -10.28
CA VAL A 73 24.38 -0.78 -11.40
C VAL A 73 24.15 0.72 -11.26
N SER A 74 25.12 1.53 -11.66
CA SER A 74 24.98 2.98 -11.66
C SER A 74 24.03 3.44 -12.78
N LEU A 75 23.47 4.64 -12.64
CA LEU A 75 22.60 5.22 -13.67
C LEU A 75 23.36 5.40 -15.00
N GLU A 76 24.65 5.73 -14.95
CA GLU A 76 25.51 5.84 -16.13
C GLU A 76 25.66 4.50 -16.85
N GLN A 77 25.88 3.41 -16.10
CA GLN A 77 25.97 2.06 -16.67
C GLN A 77 24.65 1.65 -17.34
N VAL A 78 23.51 1.99 -16.73
CA VAL A 78 22.19 1.75 -17.32
C VAL A 78 22.00 2.54 -18.61
N LYS A 79 22.33 3.85 -18.62
CA LYS A 79 22.22 4.70 -19.81
C LYS A 79 23.10 4.18 -20.95
N GLN A 80 24.34 3.78 -20.67
CA GLN A 80 25.22 3.19 -21.68
C GLN A 80 24.64 1.90 -22.28
N GLY A 81 24.11 1.01 -21.44
CA GLY A 81 23.48 -0.25 -21.90
C GLY A 81 22.22 -0.04 -22.74
N LEU A 82 21.53 1.09 -22.56
CA LEU A 82 20.33 1.47 -23.33
C LEU A 82 20.62 2.41 -24.52
N GLY A 83 21.88 2.81 -24.73
CA GLY A 83 22.24 3.76 -25.79
C GLY A 83 21.73 5.19 -25.54
N LEU A 84 21.57 5.58 -24.28
CA LEU A 84 21.08 6.88 -23.83
C LEU A 84 22.20 7.78 -23.26
N ALA A 85 23.46 7.41 -23.52
CA ALA A 85 24.66 8.08 -23.02
C ALA A 85 25.37 8.86 -24.13
#